data_AF-A0A0C3NFL4-F1
#
_entry.id   AF-A0A0C3NFL4-F1
#
_cell.length_a   1.000
_cell.length_b   1.000
_cell.length_c   1.000
_cell.angle_alpha   90.00
_cell.angle_beta   90.00
_cell.angle_gamma   90.00
#
_symmetry.space_group_name_H-M   'P 1'
#
loop_
_entity.id
_entity.type
_entity.pdbx_description
1 polymer ?
#
loop_
_entity_poly.entity_id
_entity_poly.type
_entity_poly.pdbx_seq_one_letter_code
_entity_poly.pdbx_strand_id
1 'polypeptide(L)' 'PGTAAVCLGECYKCRTHGHTSHDCPIPPRDRMHLDLRETAWRAMCNQVLGPINRAMATDIRLVIEDEQGKEDGSP' A
#
# COMPACT_ATOMS: atom_id res chain seq x y z
N PRO A 1 11.46 -4.81 -1.56
CA PRO A 1 10.18 -4.71 -2.31
C PRO A 1 9.35 -3.62 -1.62
N GLY A 2 8.84 -2.65 -2.38
CA GLY A 2 8.20 -1.46 -1.82
C GLY A 2 6.94 -1.80 -1.03
N THR A 3 7.06 -1.74 0.30
CA THR A 3 6.10 -1.07 1.19
C THR A 3 4.62 -1.32 0.91
N ALA A 4 4.15 -2.52 1.25
CA ALA A 4 2.77 -2.67 1.66
C ALA A 4 2.67 -3.74 2.73
N ALA A 5 2.09 -3.36 3.86
CA ALA A 5 1.57 -4.31 4.80
C ALA A 5 0.39 -5.01 4.11
N VAL A 6 0.68 -6.13 3.44
CA VAL A 6 -0.31 -7.00 2.76
C VAL A 6 -1.54 -7.27 3.64
N CYS A 7 -1.38 -7.14 4.96
CA CYS A 7 -2.40 -7.39 5.98
C CYS A 7 -3.34 -6.21 6.30
N LEU A 8 -3.20 -5.02 5.70
CA LEU A 8 -4.06 -3.86 6.04
C LEU A 8 -5.38 -3.78 5.24
N GLY A 9 -5.66 -4.74 4.36
CA GLY A 9 -6.91 -4.75 3.57
C GLY A 9 -6.96 -3.68 2.47
N GLU A 10 -5.81 -3.14 2.08
CA GLU A 10 -5.67 -2.26 0.92
C GLU A 10 -5.97 -3.01 -0.39
N CYS A 11 -6.57 -2.32 -1.35
CA CYS A 11 -6.73 -2.80 -2.71
C CYS A 11 -5.38 -3.13 -3.36
N TYR A 12 -5.21 -4.36 -3.87
CA TYR A 12 -3.96 -4.81 -4.53
C TYR A 12 -3.68 -4.16 -5.88
N LYS A 13 -4.59 -3.33 -6.37
CA LYS A 13 -4.41 -2.60 -7.62
C LYS A 13 -3.93 -1.18 -7.37
N CYS A 14 -4.46 -0.45 -6.38
CA CYS A 14 -4.18 0.98 -6.22
C CYS A 14 -3.68 1.39 -4.82
N ARG A 15 -3.54 0.43 -3.88
CA ARG A 15 -3.13 0.67 -2.47
C ARG A 15 -4.08 1.52 -1.64
N THR A 16 -5.33 1.70 -2.05
CA THR A 16 -6.31 2.46 -1.26
C THR A 16 -7.32 1.53 -0.59
N HIS A 17 -7.99 2.03 0.44
CA HIS A 17 -8.99 1.28 1.22
C HIS A 17 -10.42 1.56 0.76
N GLY A 18 -11.37 0.79 1.29
CA GLY A 18 -12.80 0.95 1.04
C GLY A 18 -13.34 0.13 -0.13
N HIS A 19 -12.47 -0.59 -0.86
CA HIS A 19 -12.85 -1.49 -1.93
C HIS A 19 -11.82 -2.62 -2.10
N THR A 20 -12.22 -3.70 -2.80
CA THR A 20 -11.34 -4.81 -3.15
C THR A 20 -10.71 -4.60 -4.53
N SER A 21 -9.69 -5.38 -4.90
CA SER A 21 -9.12 -5.34 -6.26
C SER A 21 -10.12 -5.64 -7.37
N HIS A 22 -11.21 -6.34 -7.06
CA HIS A 22 -12.30 -6.57 -8.01
C HIS A 22 -13.07 -5.27 -8.27
N ASP A 23 -13.34 -4.50 -7.22
CA ASP A 23 -14.17 -3.29 -7.23
C ASP A 23 -13.34 -1.99 -7.32
N CYS A 24 -12.10 -2.10 -7.81
CA CYS A 24 -11.21 -0.96 -7.94
C CYS A 24 -11.79 0.07 -8.93
N PRO A 25 -12.05 1.32 -8.50
CA PRO A 25 -12.64 2.35 -9.37
C PRO A 25 -11.61 2.94 -10.35
N ILE A 26 -10.32 2.64 -10.16
CA ILE A 26 -9.24 3.13 -10.99
C ILE A 26 -9.21 2.35 -12.32
N PRO A 27 -9.17 3.03 -13.47
CA PRO A 27 -9.10 2.35 -14.76
C PRO A 27 -7.80 1.56 -14.91
N PRO A 28 -7.83 0.44 -15.66
CA PRO A 28 -6.64 -0.37 -15.87
C PRO A 28 -5.52 0.44 -16.55
N ARG A 29 -4.28 0.27 -16.09
CA ARG A 29 -3.07 0.96 -16.57
C ARG A 29 -2.98 2.45 -16.25
N ASP A 30 -3.82 2.94 -15.34
CA ASP A 30 -3.58 4.24 -14.73
C ASP A 30 -2.25 4.24 -13.94
N ARG A 31 -1.61 5.40 -13.77
CA ARG A 31 -0.38 5.54 -12.98
C ARG A 31 -0.58 5.20 -11.51
N MET A 32 -1.82 5.24 -11.04
CA MET A 32 -2.21 4.84 -9.68
C MET A 32 -2.26 3.32 -9.51
N HIS A 33 -2.25 2.55 -10.60
CA HIS A 33 -2.14 1.10 -10.51
C HIS A 33 -0.71 0.68 -10.13
N LEU A 34 -0.62 -0.31 -9.26
CA LEU A 34 0.59 -1.04 -8.97
C LEU A 34 1.08 -1.76 -10.22
N ASP A 35 2.39 -1.96 -10.29
CA ASP A 35 2.96 -2.81 -11.31
C ASP A 35 2.47 -4.26 -11.15
N LEU A 36 2.61 -5.03 -12.23
CA LEU A 36 2.11 -6.40 -12.28
C LEU A 36 2.77 -7.29 -11.23
N ARG A 37 4.05 -7.08 -10.94
CA ARG A 37 4.81 -7.90 -9.99
C ARG A 37 4.35 -7.63 -8.57
N GLU A 38 4.15 -6.37 -8.20
CA GLU A 38 3.61 -5.98 -6.91
C GLU A 38 2.16 -6.46 -6.73
N THR A 39 1.33 -6.32 -7.77
CA THR A 39 -0.06 -6.84 -7.75
C THR A 39 -0.08 -8.36 -7.49
N ALA A 40 0.77 -9.12 -8.21
CA ALA A 40 0.87 -10.56 -8.05
C ALA A 40 1.42 -10.96 -6.66
N TRP A 41 2.46 -10.25 -6.19
CA TRP A 41 3.02 -10.45 -4.86
C TRP A 41 1.96 -10.30 -3.76
N ARG A 42 1.18 -9.20 -3.78
CA ARG A 42 0.12 -8.95 -2.81
C ARG A 42 -0.97 -10.02 -2.82
N ALA A 43 -1.37 -10.48 -4.01
CA ALA A 43 -2.34 -11.56 -4.14
C ALA A 43 -1.82 -12.88 -3.54
N MET A 44 -0.54 -13.22 -3.81
CA MET A 44 0.08 -14.41 -3.24
C MET A 44 0.18 -14.33 -1.72
N CYS A 45 0.65 -13.20 -1.17
CA CYS A 45 0.76 -13.03 0.27
C CYS A 45 -0.61 -13.10 0.96
N ASN A 46 -1.66 -12.54 0.36
CA ASN A 46 -3.02 -12.70 0.89
C ASN A 46 -3.51 -14.15 0.85
N GLN A 47 -3.22 -14.88 -0.23
CA GLN A 47 -3.56 -16.31 -0.34
C GLN A 47 -2.83 -17.16 0.71
N VAL A 48 -1.55 -16.90 0.94
CA VAL A 48 -0.69 -17.68 1.84
C VAL A 48 -0.92 -17.33 3.31
N LEU A 49 -1.00 -16.05 3.64
CA LEU A 49 -1.18 -15.58 5.01
C LEU A 49 -2.66 -15.65 5.44
N GLY A 50 -3.58 -15.67 4.46
CA GLY A 50 -5.01 -15.73 4.72
C GLY A 50 -5.50 -14.56 5.59
N PRO A 51 -6.66 -14.71 6.25
CA PRO A 51 -7.19 -13.70 7.17
C PRO A 51 -6.41 -13.58 8.50
N ILE A 52 -5.23 -14.20 8.64
CA ILE A 52 -4.31 -13.97 9.76
C ILE A 52 -3.68 -12.58 9.60
N ASN A 53 -4.49 -11.56 9.82
CA ASN A 53 -4.43 -10.75 11.04
C ASN A 53 -5.23 -9.45 10.84
N ARG A 54 -6.30 -9.39 10.03
CA ARG A 54 -7.08 -8.14 9.89
C ARG A 54 -7.58 -7.58 11.25
N ALA A 55 -7.73 -8.46 12.24
CA ALA A 55 -8.16 -8.11 13.60
C ALA A 55 -7.00 -7.83 14.59
N MET A 56 -5.75 -8.20 14.28
CA MET A 56 -4.58 -7.83 15.12
C MET A 56 -3.43 -7.17 14.36
N ALA A 57 -3.62 -6.82 13.10
CA ALA A 57 -2.72 -5.95 12.37
C ALA A 57 -2.87 -4.57 12.97
N THR A 58 -1.83 -4.12 13.67
CA THR A 58 -1.74 -2.75 14.15
C THR A 58 -1.91 -1.81 12.97
N ASP A 59 -2.86 -0.89 13.05
CA ASP A 59 -3.02 0.22 12.12
C ASP A 59 -1.75 1.09 12.19
N ILE A 60 -0.87 0.93 11.20
CA ILE A 60 0.32 1.78 11.10
C ILE A 60 -0.08 2.98 10.24
N ARG A 61 -0.46 4.07 10.90
CA ARG A 61 -0.55 5.40 10.26
C ARG A 61 0.85 5.89 9.94
N LEU A 62 1.37 5.54 8.77
CA LEU A 62 2.57 6.15 8.21
C LEU A 62 2.26 7.62 7.91
N VAL A 63 2.49 8.48 8.90
CA VAL A 63 2.75 9.90 8.62
C VAL A 63 4.10 9.91 7.93
N ILE A 64 4.12 10.21 6.63
CA ILE A 64 5.36 10.55 5.94
C ILE A 64 5.73 11.94 6.47
N GLU A 65 6.53 11.99 7.53
CA GLU A 65 7.24 13.22 7.86
C GLU A 65 8.32 13.38 6.79
N ASP A 66 8.04 14.27 5.83
CA ASP A 66 9.01 14.76 4.87
C ASP A 66 10.10 15.52 5.64
N GLU A 67 11.14 14.80 6.09
CA GLU A 67 12.37 15.44 6.54
C GLU A 67 13.11 16.00 5.31
N GLN A 68 12.64 17.14 4.83
CA GLN A 68 13.37 17.99 3.89
C GLN A 68 14.51 18.66 4.66
N GLY A 69 15.67 18.01 4.70
CA GLY A 69 16.91 18.61 5.17
C GLY A 69 17.37 19.75 4.24
N LYS A 70 17.75 20.90 4.83
CA LYS A 70 19.13 21.42 4.86
C LYS A 70 19.29 22.97 4.76
N GLU A 71 19.78 23.57 5.86
CA GLU A 71 20.92 24.52 6.03
C GLU A 71 21.26 25.58 4.95
N ASP A 72 21.22 26.88 5.29
CA ASP A 72 22.40 27.76 5.55
C ASP A 72 22.02 29.27 5.63
N GLY A 73 22.75 30.03 6.46
CA GLY A 73 22.95 31.47 6.25
C GLY A 73 22.15 32.41 7.15
N SER A 74 22.75 32.87 8.25
CA SER A 74 22.35 34.12 8.92
C SER A 74 23.50 35.14 8.89
N PRO A 75 23.18 36.45 8.88
CA PRO A 75 24.06 37.50 8.35
C PRO A 75 25.28 37.86 9.21
#